data_AF-A0A2E6TYA9-F1
#
_entry.id   AF-A0A2E6TYA9-F1
#
_cell.length_a   1.000
_cell.length_b   1.000
_cell.length_c   1.000
_cell.angle_alpha   90.00
_cell.angle_beta   90.00
_cell.angle_gamma   90.00
#
_symmetry.space_group_name_H-M   'P 1'
#
loop_
_entity.id
_entity.type
_entity.pdbx_description
1 polymer ?
#
loop_
_entity_poly.entity_id
_entity_poly.type
_entity_poly.pdbx_seq_one_letter_code
_entity_poly.pdbx_strand_id
1 'polypeptide(L)' 'MNILNNEASDENLNAENIMEMCMDVLWEICIKPLEGQLSDEETDTVSMIGITLQQIAQKAQCYENMTGFNGREKRPFEQN' A
#
# COMPACT_ATOMS: atom_id res chain seq x y z
N MET A 1 17.97 -4.79 -10.75
CA MET A 1 16.81 -5.66 -10.52
C MET A 1 15.67 -5.14 -11.40
N ASN A 2 15.03 -6.02 -12.18
CA ASN A 2 14.05 -5.64 -13.19
C ASN A 2 12.65 -5.52 -12.54
N ILE A 3 12.12 -4.30 -12.39
CA ILE A 3 10.86 -4.00 -11.67
C ILE A 3 9.62 -4.13 -12.60
N LEU A 4 9.80 -4.58 -13.85
CA LEU A 4 8.75 -4.51 -14.88
C LEU A 4 8.13 -5.86 -15.25
N ASN A 5 8.39 -6.95 -14.53
CA ASN A 5 7.91 -8.27 -14.96
C ASN A 5 7.32 -9.11 -13.83
N ASN A 6 6.39 -8.55 -13.08
CA ASN A 6 5.44 -9.35 -12.34
C ASN A 6 4.03 -8.77 -12.57
N GLU A 7 3.48 -9.07 -13.75
CA GLU A 7 2.02 -9.14 -13.90
C GLU A 7 1.52 -10.27 -13.01
N ALA A 8 1.53 -10.05 -11.70
CA ALA A 8 0.80 -10.87 -10.77
C ALA A 8 -0.65 -10.41 -10.90
N SER A 9 -1.38 -11.08 -11.78
CA SER A 9 -2.78 -11.39 -11.55
C SER A 9 -2.87 -12.21 -10.25
N ASP A 10 -2.57 -11.60 -9.12
CA ASP A 10 -2.65 -12.22 -7.80
C ASP A 10 -4.01 -11.88 -7.24
N GLU A 11 -4.88 -12.89 -7.15
CA GLU A 11 -6.22 -12.81 -6.57
C GLU A 11 -6.23 -12.39 -5.07
N ASN A 12 -5.06 -12.06 -4.50
CA ASN A 12 -4.85 -11.65 -3.11
C ASN A 12 -4.23 -10.25 -2.94
N LEU A 13 -4.13 -9.45 -4.01
CA LEU A 13 -3.75 -8.05 -3.88
C LEU A 13 -4.90 -7.26 -3.26
N ASN A 14 -4.81 -6.98 -1.96
CA ASN A 14 -5.72 -6.08 -1.26
C ASN A 14 -4.93 -4.88 -0.70
N ALA A 15 -5.66 -3.82 -0.36
CA ALA A 15 -5.05 -2.59 0.14
C ALA A 15 -4.14 -2.78 1.37
N GLU A 16 -4.43 -3.78 2.22
CA GLU A 16 -3.66 -4.09 3.42
C GLU A 16 -2.31 -4.72 3.08
N ASN A 17 -2.28 -5.72 2.20
CA ASN A 17 -1.06 -6.37 1.73
C ASN A 17 -0.12 -5.37 1.02
N ILE A 18 -0.69 -4.45 0.24
CA ILE A 18 0.10 -3.39 -0.41
C ILE A 18 0.67 -2.40 0.61
N MET A 19 -0.08 -2.07 1.66
CA MET A 19 0.41 -1.22 2.74
C MET A 19 1.63 -1.84 3.41
N GLU A 20 1.53 -3.12 3.80
CA GLU A 20 2.61 -3.85 4.45
C GLU A 20 3.87 -3.87 3.58
N MET A 21 3.72 -4.19 2.29
CA MET A 21 4.84 -4.16 1.34
C MET A 21 5.49 -2.77 1.25
N CYS A 22 4.70 -1.69 1.22
CA CYS A 22 5.25 -0.34 1.18
C CYS A 22 6.00 0.02 2.47
N MET A 23 5.50 -0.39 3.63
CA MET A 23 6.18 -0.17 4.91
C MET A 23 7.48 -0.97 5.02
N ASP A 24 7.48 -2.22 4.58
CA ASP A 24 8.68 -3.06 4.54
C ASP A 24 9.77 -2.44 3.64
N VAL A 25 9.38 -1.92 2.48
CA VAL A 25 10.30 -1.23 1.58
C VAL A 25 10.83 0.07 2.22
N LEU A 26 9.98 0.85 2.88
CA LEU A 26 10.40 2.07 3.58
C LEU A 26 11.40 1.73 4.70
N TRP A 27 11.17 0.64 5.42
CA TRP A 27 12.06 0.16 6.46
C TRP A 27 13.43 -0.25 5.90
N GLU A 28 13.46 -1.13 4.89
CA GLU A 28 14.72 -1.67 4.36
C GLU A 28 15.54 -0.64 3.58
N ILE A 29 14.90 0.31 2.89
CA ILE A 29 15.61 1.29 2.05
C ILE A 29 15.99 2.56 2.83
N CYS A 30 15.19 2.96 3.82
CA CYS A 30 15.38 4.24 4.49
C CYS A 30 15.69 4.08 5.98
N ILE A 31 14.76 3.52 6.77
CA ILE A 31 14.85 3.58 8.24
C ILE A 31 16.03 2.77 8.77
N LYS A 32 16.15 1.50 8.37
CA LYS A 32 17.20 0.59 8.82
C LYS A 32 18.62 1.04 8.43
N PRO A 33 18.92 1.43 7.17
CA PRO A 33 20.27 1.86 6.81
C PRO A 33 20.67 3.23 7.40
N LEU A 34 19.70 4.07 7.76
CA LEU A 34 19.92 5.41 8.30
C LEU A 34 19.63 5.51 9.81
N GLU A 35 19.49 4.37 10.49
CA GLU A 35 19.18 4.33 11.91
C GLU A 35 20.22 5.12 12.72
N GLY A 36 19.74 6.07 13.54
CA GLY A 36 20.59 6.97 14.34
C GLY A 36 21.38 8.02 13.53
N GLN A 37 21.19 8.09 12.21
CA GLN A 37 21.81 9.08 11.32
C GLN A 37 20.82 10.14 10.82
N LEU A 38 19.52 9.85 10.90
CA LEU A 38 18.46 10.81 10.58
C LEU A 38 18.42 11.92 11.62
N SER A 39 18.34 13.16 11.15
CA SER A 39 17.93 14.30 11.98
C SER A 39 16.47 14.18 12.41
N ASP A 40 16.08 14.99 13.39
CA ASP A 40 14.69 15.04 13.87
C ASP A 40 13.72 15.40 12.72
N GLU A 41 14.08 16.35 11.86
CA GLU A 41 13.27 16.78 10.71
C GLU A 41 13.12 15.66 9.66
N GLU A 42 14.19 14.91 9.39
CA GLU A 42 14.15 13.77 8.48
C GLU A 42 13.32 12.63 9.07
N THR A 43 13.42 12.40 10.38
CA THR A 43 12.63 11.41 11.11
C THR A 43 11.13 11.74 11.06
N ASP A 44 10.77 13.01 11.25
CA ASP A 44 9.39 13.50 11.11
C ASP A 44 8.88 13.30 9.68
N THR A 45 9.73 13.56 8.68
CA THR A 45 9.38 13.37 7.27
C THR A 45 9.11 11.90 6.95
N VAL A 46 9.98 10.99 7.39
CA VAL A 46 9.81 9.55 7.19
C VAL A 46 8.54 9.04 7.89
N SER A 47 8.27 9.55 9.09
CA SER A 47 7.03 9.26 9.81
C SER A 47 5.79 9.72 9.05
N MET A 48 5.84 10.91 8.46
CA MET A 48 4.76 11.46 7.64
C MET A 48 4.50 10.61 6.38
N ILE A 49 5.55 10.08 5.75
CA ILE A 49 5.44 9.15 4.62
C ILE A 49 4.69 7.88 5.06
N GLY A 50 5.08 7.28 6.19
CA GLY A 50 4.39 6.10 6.73
C GLY A 50 2.90 6.36 7.00
N ILE A 51 2.57 7.46 7.69
CA ILE A 51 1.18 7.85 7.95
C ILE A 51 0.41 8.04 6.63
N THR A 52 1.03 8.65 5.63
CA THR A 52 0.40 8.87 4.31
C THR A 52 0.08 7.56 3.61
N LEU A 53 1.02 6.60 3.62
CA LEU A 53 0.80 5.26 3.06
C LEU A 53 -0.36 4.54 3.75
N GLN A 54 -0.43 4.62 5.08
CA GLN A 54 -1.54 4.06 5.86
C GLN A 54 -2.89 4.69 5.47
N GLN A 55 -2.95 6.02 5.30
CA GLN A 55 -4.18 6.70 4.89
C GLN A 55 -4.63 6.31 3.48
N ILE A 56 -3.68 6.14 2.56
CA ILE A 56 -3.98 5.68 1.19
C ILE A 56 -4.57 4.27 1.24
N ALA A 57 -3.94 3.36 2.00
CA ALA A 57 -4.42 2.00 2.16
C ALA A 57 -5.84 1.94 2.76
N GLN A 58 -6.13 2.73 3.80
CA GLN A 58 -7.47 2.82 4.38
C GLN A 58 -8.52 3.28 3.36
N LYS A 59 -8.20 4.29 2.54
CA LYS A 59 -9.11 4.76 1.49
C LYS A 59 -9.32 3.72 0.39
N ALA A 60 -8.26 3.02 -0.01
CA ALA A 60 -8.34 1.93 -0.98
C ALA A 60 -9.19 0.78 -0.44
N GLN A 61 -8.99 0.37 0.82
CA GLN A 61 -9.80 -0.65 1.48
C GLN A 61 -11.29 -0.25 1.56
N CYS A 62 -11.58 1.01 1.89
CA CYS A 62 -12.95 1.52 1.85
C CYS A 62 -13.56 1.40 0.45
N TYR A 63 -12.79 1.69 -0.60
CA TYR A 63 -13.23 1.57 -1.99
C TYR A 63 -13.46 0.11 -2.40
N GLU A 64 -12.55 -0.81 -2.05
CA GLU A 64 -12.69 -2.26 -2.26
C GLU A 64 -13.97 -2.80 -1.60
N ASN A 65 -14.24 -2.37 -0.37
CA ASN A 65 -15.44 -2.72 0.38
C ASN A 65 -16.73 -2.17 -0.27
N MET A 66 -16.72 -0.95 -0.78
CA MET A 66 -17.88 -0.34 -1.45
C MET A 66 -18.17 -0.98 -2.82
N THR A 67 -17.14 -1.41 -3.53
CA THR A 67 -17.26 -1.92 -4.91
C THR A 67 -17.45 -3.42 -4.99
N GLY A 68 -17.37 -4.14 -3.87
CA GLY A 68 -17.46 -5.60 -3.85
C GLY A 68 -16.26 -6.27 -4.53
N PHE A 69 -15.12 -5.56 -4.64
CA PHE A 69 -13.90 -6.05 -5.28
C PHE A 69 -13.33 -7.31 -4.58
N ASN A 70 -13.83 -7.63 -3.38
CA ASN A 70 -13.72 -8.94 -2.73
C ASN A 70 -14.58 -10.02 -3.42
N GLY A 71 -14.32 -10.30 -4.70
CA GLY A 71 -14.61 -11.58 -5.35
C GLY A 71 -16.08 -12.03 -5.55
N ARG A 72 -17.12 -11.32 -5.09
CA ARG A 72 -18.52 -11.71 -5.34
C ARG A 72 -19.43 -10.49 -5.38
N GLU A 73 -19.69 -9.98 -6.58
CA GLU A 73 -21.03 -9.80 -7.16
C GLU A 73 -20.92 -9.02 -8.47
N LYS A 74 -21.51 -9.55 -9.55
CA LYS A 74 -21.69 -8.79 -10.79
C LYS A 74 -22.45 -7.52 -10.47
N ARG A 75 -21.94 -6.37 -10.92
CA ARG A 75 -22.56 -5.07 -10.70
C ARG A 75 -23.99 -5.07 -11.28
N PRO A 76 -25.02 -4.59 -10.56
CA PRO A 76 -26.39 -4.53 -11.07
C PRO A 76 -26.56 -3.60 -12.28
N PHE A 77 -25.59 -2.72 -12.55
CA PHE A 77 -25.61 -1.81 -13.70
C PHE A 77 -25.05 -2.40 -15.00
N GLU A 78 -24.59 -3.66 -14.99
CA GLU A 78 -24.17 -4.40 -16.19
C GLU A 78 -25.29 -5.28 -16.76
N GLN A 79 -26.51 -5.16 -16.24
CA GLN A 79 -27.72 -5.72 -16.83
C GLN A 79 -28.63 -4.58 -17.29
N ASN A 80 -28.32 -4.00 -18.46
CA ASN A 80 -29.28 -3.45 -19.42
C ASN A 80 -28.54 -3.03 -20.69
#